data_AF-A0A527E3I0-F1
#
_entry.id   AF-A0A527E3I0-F1
#
_cell.length_a   1.000
_cell.length_b   1.000
_cell.length_c   1.000
_cell.angle_alpha   90.00
_cell.angle_beta   90.00
_cell.angle_gamma   90.00
#
_symmetry.space_group_name_H-M   'P 1'
#
loop_
_entity.id
_entity.type
_entity.pdbx_description
1 polymer ?
#
loop_
_entity_poly.entity_id
_entity_poly.type
_entity_poly.pdbx_seq_one_letter_code
_entity_poly.pdbx_strand_id
1 'polypeptide(L)'
;PDFVSGLMLLIVFGLWLNWFPISGVAPDGAGFWMNSYYLILPALPLVLNLAGYIARMTRAGVIEAMAADYTRTAVLKGLERREIIIRHVLRNALTPTIAVLATQTGYMLGGLVVIEALFGIQGLGNLVLNAAKARDFP
;
A
#
# COMPACT_ATOMS: atom_id res chain seq x y z
N PRO A 1 -10.80 2.68 -7.66
CA PRO A 1 -9.82 2.91 -8.75
C PRO A 1 -8.76 3.91 -8.28
N ASP A 2 -7.46 3.60 -8.48
CA ASP A 2 -6.35 4.39 -7.92
C ASP A 2 -6.42 5.89 -8.28
N PHE A 3 -6.83 6.18 -9.51
CA PHE A 3 -7.07 7.55 -10.00
C PHE A 3 -8.05 8.34 -9.12
N VAL A 4 -9.22 7.76 -8.83
CA VAL A 4 -10.29 8.45 -8.09
C VAL A 4 -9.88 8.66 -6.63
N SER A 5 -9.24 7.66 -6.01
CA SER A 5 -8.71 7.80 -4.66
C SER A 5 -7.60 8.84 -4.60
N GLY A 6 -6.69 8.87 -5.58
CA GLY A 6 -5.62 9.87 -5.68
C GLY A 6 -6.17 11.28 -5.84
N LEU A 7 -7.13 11.46 -6.74
CA LEU A 7 -7.78 12.76 -6.97
C LEU A 7 -8.54 13.25 -5.74
N MET A 8 -9.30 12.38 -5.07
CA MET A 8 -10.01 12.73 -3.83
C MET A 8 -9.04 13.15 -2.72
N LEU A 9 -7.93 12.42 -2.55
CA LEU A 9 -6.91 12.77 -1.55
C LEU A 9 -6.23 14.09 -1.89
N LEU A 10 -5.94 14.36 -3.16
CA LEU A 10 -5.39 15.64 -3.60
C LEU A 10 -6.36 16.80 -3.31
N ILE A 11 -7.65 16.65 -3.64
CA ILE A 11 -8.65 17.70 -3.41
C ILE A 11 -8.83 17.97 -1.92
N VAL A 12 -8.95 16.93 -1.10
CA VAL A 12 -9.19 17.09 0.34
C VAL A 12 -7.95 17.62 1.05
N PHE A 13 -6.81 16.94 0.92
CA PHE A 13 -5.63 17.26 1.72
C PHE A 13 -4.73 18.33 1.11
N GLY A 14 -4.70 18.43 -0.22
CA GLY A 14 -3.93 19.44 -0.93
C GLY A 14 -4.70 20.75 -1.11
N LEU A 15 -5.99 20.68 -1.48
CA LEU A 15 -6.74 21.88 -1.90
C LEU A 15 -7.63 22.45 -0.80
N TRP A 16 -8.36 21.61 -0.05
CA TRP A 16 -9.24 22.06 1.02
C TRP A 16 -8.49 22.32 2.33
N LEU A 17 -7.71 21.33 2.80
CA LEU A 17 -7.00 21.45 4.08
C LEU A 17 -5.66 22.19 3.97
N ASN A 18 -5.07 22.30 2.77
CA ASN A 18 -3.72 22.83 2.55
C ASN A 18 -2.66 22.20 3.48
N TRP A 19 -2.86 20.95 3.87
CA TRP A 19 -1.91 20.23 4.73
C TRP A 19 -0.70 19.77 3.93
N PHE A 20 -0.86 19.47 2.66
CA PHE A 20 0.22 18.92 1.83
C PHE A 20 0.36 19.68 0.52
N PRO A 21 1.58 19.74 -0.05
CA PRO A 21 1.80 20.36 -1.34
C PRO A 21 1.09 19.56 -2.44
N ILE A 22 0.47 20.30 -3.37
CA ILE A 22 -0.25 19.71 -4.52
C ILE A 22 0.74 19.11 -5.53
N SER A 23 1.94 19.69 -5.62
CA SER A 23 3.06 19.13 -6.38
C SER A 23 3.87 18.18 -5.50
N GLY A 24 4.18 17.00 -6.02
CA GLY A 24 5.06 16.04 -5.34
C GLY A 24 6.55 16.34 -5.50
N VAL A 25 6.92 17.47 -6.13
CA VAL A 25 8.31 17.86 -6.39
C VAL A 25 8.79 18.83 -5.32
N ALA A 26 9.79 18.41 -4.53
CA ALA A 26 10.44 19.26 -3.54
C ALA A 26 11.36 20.30 -4.22
N PRO A 27 11.57 21.48 -3.61
CA PRO A 27 12.50 22.48 -4.12
C PRO A 27 13.94 21.95 -4.26
N ASP A 28 14.69 22.43 -5.26
CA ASP A 28 16.09 22.07 -5.46
C ASP A 28 16.93 22.45 -4.22
N GLY A 29 17.66 21.47 -3.67
CA GLY A 29 18.42 21.64 -2.42
C GLY A 29 17.63 21.37 -1.12
N ALA A 30 16.39 20.90 -1.22
CA ALA A 30 15.60 20.48 -0.06
C ALA A 30 16.27 19.30 0.69
N GLY A 31 16.37 19.42 2.02
CA GLY A 31 16.86 18.33 2.87
C GLY A 31 15.94 17.09 2.86
N PHE A 32 16.46 15.95 3.33
CA PHE A 32 15.76 14.65 3.32
C PHE A 32 14.33 14.69 3.87
N TRP A 33 14.11 15.42 4.98
CA TRP A 33 12.81 15.56 5.62
C TRP A 33 11.78 16.31 4.76
N MET A 34 12.22 17.36 4.08
CA MET A 34 11.36 18.15 3.20
C MET A 34 11.02 17.34 1.94
N ASN A 35 11.97 16.59 1.38
CA ASN A 35 11.69 15.71 0.24
C ASN A 35 10.65 14.63 0.60
N SER A 36 10.83 13.98 1.76
CA SER A 36 9.87 12.98 2.26
C SER A 36 8.47 13.56 2.46
N TYR A 37 8.35 14.80 2.93
CA TYR A 37 7.05 15.47 3.11
C TYR A 37 6.27 15.62 1.80
N TYR A 38 6.95 15.94 0.70
CA TYR A 38 6.33 16.09 -0.63
C TYR A 38 5.90 14.73 -1.22
N LEU A 39 6.51 13.63 -0.76
CA LEU A 39 6.18 12.26 -1.21
C LEU A 39 5.07 11.58 -0.39
N ILE A 40 4.71 12.10 0.79
CA ILE A 40 3.66 11.50 1.63
C ILE A 40 2.31 11.51 0.91
N LEU A 41 1.92 12.65 0.33
CA LEU A 41 0.63 12.80 -0.36
C LEU A 41 0.48 11.86 -1.58
N PRO A 42 1.46 11.74 -2.50
CA PRO A 42 1.38 10.77 -3.59
C PRO A 42 1.51 9.31 -3.14
N ALA A 43 2.14 9.02 -2.00
CA ALA A 43 2.23 7.65 -1.47
C ALA A 43 0.94 7.17 -0.77
N LEU A 44 0.19 8.08 -0.15
CA LEU A 44 -1.02 7.76 0.62
C LEU A 44 -2.09 6.98 -0.17
N PRO A 45 -2.45 7.35 -1.42
CA PRO A 45 -3.43 6.59 -2.20
C PRO A 45 -3.03 5.12 -2.39
N LEU A 46 -1.75 4.87 -2.67
CA LEU A 46 -1.20 3.52 -2.83
C LEU A 46 -1.27 2.73 -1.53
N VAL A 47 -0.85 3.35 -0.42
CA VAL A 47 -0.83 2.71 0.89
C VAL A 47 -2.24 2.41 1.40
N LEU A 48 -3.19 3.32 1.22
CA LEU A 48 -4.58 3.14 1.66
C LEU A 48 -5.27 1.99 0.93
N ASN A 49 -5.11 1.90 -0.40
CA ASN A 49 -5.66 0.80 -1.18
C ASN A 49 -5.06 -0.55 -0.74
N LEU A 50 -3.73 -0.59 -0.55
CA LEU A 50 -3.05 -1.80 -0.10
C LEU A 50 -3.45 -2.19 1.34
N ALA A 51 -3.54 -1.22 2.25
CA ALA A 51 -3.89 -1.45 3.65
C ALA A 51 -5.30 -2.03 3.80
N GLY A 52 -6.29 -1.50 3.05
CA GLY A 52 -7.65 -2.04 3.05
C GLY A 52 -7.70 -3.50 2.55
N TYR A 53 -6.90 -3.81 1.53
CA TYR A 53 -6.79 -5.16 0.99
C TYR A 53 -6.14 -6.13 1.99
N ILE A 54 -4.98 -5.75 2.55
CA ILE A 54 -4.26 -6.54 3.57
C ILE A 54 -5.17 -6.79 4.77
N ALA A 55 -5.88 -5.77 5.26
CA ALA A 55 -6.76 -5.90 6.41
C ALA A 55 -7.88 -6.92 6.15
N ARG A 56 -8.49 -6.88 4.95
CA ARG A 56 -9.54 -7.84 4.56
C ARG A 56 -8.98 -9.27 4.45
N MET A 57 -7.82 -9.44 3.82
CA MET A 57 -7.18 -10.75 3.66
C MET A 57 -6.73 -11.35 4.99
N THR A 58 -6.07 -10.54 5.83
CA THR A 58 -5.64 -10.93 7.17
C THR A 58 -6.84 -11.32 8.02
N ARG A 59 -7.96 -10.57 7.95
CA ARG A 59 -9.19 -10.91 8.67
C ARG A 59 -9.74 -12.27 8.25
N ALA A 60 -9.73 -12.60 6.95
CA ALA A 60 -10.17 -13.90 6.47
C ALA A 60 -9.28 -15.03 7.02
N GLY A 61 -7.95 -14.87 6.91
CA GLY A 61 -6.99 -15.85 7.44
C GLY A 61 -7.08 -16.01 8.96
N VAL A 62 -7.35 -14.94 9.71
CA VAL A 62 -7.55 -15.01 11.17
C VAL A 62 -8.81 -15.81 11.52
N ILE A 63 -9.91 -15.65 10.77
CA ILE A 63 -11.14 -16.41 11.02
C ILE A 63 -10.89 -17.91 10.83
N GLU A 64 -10.21 -18.30 9.74
CA GLU A 64 -9.87 -19.70 9.47
C GLU A 64 -8.90 -20.26 10.52
N ALA A 65 -7.86 -19.49 10.86
CA ALA A 65 -6.86 -19.89 11.84
C ALA A 65 -7.45 -20.04 13.26
N MET A 66 -8.43 -19.21 13.62
CA MET A 66 -9.15 -19.31 14.90
C MET A 66 -10.03 -20.56 14.97
N ALA A 67 -10.58 -21.02 13.83
CA ALA A 67 -11.43 -22.20 13.75
C ALA A 67 -10.62 -23.53 13.70
N ALA A 68 -9.30 -23.45 13.56
CA ALA A 68 -8.44 -24.63 13.38
C ALA A 68 -8.16 -25.40 14.68
N ASP A 69 -7.92 -26.70 14.55
CA ASP A 69 -7.68 -27.62 15.68
C ASP A 69 -6.43 -27.28 16.52
N TYR A 70 -5.39 -26.69 15.91
CA TYR A 70 -4.20 -26.25 16.63
C TYR A 70 -4.51 -25.11 17.60
N THR A 71 -5.44 -24.22 17.25
CA THR A 71 -5.89 -23.12 18.12
C THR A 71 -6.71 -23.68 19.27
N ARG A 72 -7.61 -24.64 18.99
CA ARG A 72 -8.38 -25.34 20.04
C ARG A 72 -7.46 -26.09 21.01
N THR A 73 -6.43 -26.75 20.49
CA THR A 73 -5.43 -27.44 21.30
C THR A 73 -4.62 -26.46 22.16
N ALA A 74 -4.26 -25.29 21.61
CA ALA A 74 -3.54 -24.25 22.36
C ALA A 74 -4.38 -23.70 23.52
N VAL A 75 -5.69 -23.52 23.32
CA VAL A 75 -6.63 -23.12 24.39
C VAL A 75 -6.73 -24.21 25.45
N LEU A 76 -6.83 -25.48 25.07
CA LEU A 76 -6.89 -26.61 26.01
C LEU A 76 -5.61 -26.77 26.84
N LYS A 77 -4.46 -26.33 26.30
CA LYS A 77 -3.19 -26.26 27.04
C LYS A 77 -3.10 -25.08 28.02
N GLY A 78 -4.10 -24.20 28.07
CA GLY A 78 -4.13 -23.07 28.99
C GLY A 78 -3.28 -21.87 28.57
N LEU A 79 -2.89 -21.76 27.29
CA LEU A 79 -2.12 -20.61 26.80
C LEU A 79 -2.94 -19.31 26.86
N GLU A 80 -2.27 -18.20 27.16
CA GLU A 80 -2.91 -16.88 27.15
C GLU A 80 -3.41 -16.51 25.75
N ARG A 81 -4.58 -15.88 25.66
CA ARG A 81 -5.19 -15.46 24.38
C ARG A 81 -4.23 -14.63 23.52
N ARG A 82 -3.40 -13.78 24.14
CA ARG A 82 -2.44 -12.93 23.42
C ARG A 82 -1.36 -13.76 22.73
N GLU A 83 -0.85 -14.80 23.38
CA GLU A 83 0.15 -15.69 22.80
C GLU A 83 -0.45 -16.51 21.65
N ILE A 84 -1.68 -17.01 21.83
CA ILE A 84 -2.39 -17.74 20.77
C ILE A 84 -2.57 -16.86 19.53
N ILE A 85 -3.02 -15.62 19.70
CA ILE A 85 -3.26 -14.69 18.60
C ILE A 85 -1.96 -14.36 17.87
N ILE A 86 -0.92 -13.92 18.59
CA ILE A 86 0.32 -13.43 17.97
C ILE A 86 1.11 -14.59 17.35
N ARG A 87 1.24 -15.72 18.06
CA ARG A 87 2.17 -16.79 17.70
C ARG A 87 1.57 -17.85 16.79
N HIS A 88 0.28 -18.16 16.95
CA HIS A 88 -0.38 -19.23 16.21
C HIS A 88 -1.32 -18.70 15.13
N VAL A 89 -2.19 -17.74 15.45
CA VAL A 89 -3.23 -17.28 14.53
C VAL A 89 -2.66 -16.32 13.49
N LEU A 90 -1.98 -15.25 13.92
CA LEU A 90 -1.48 -14.20 13.03
C LEU A 90 -0.43 -14.74 12.06
N ARG A 91 0.52 -15.54 12.55
CA ARG A 91 1.57 -16.14 11.72
C ARG A 91 1.01 -17.03 10.62
N ASN A 92 -0.03 -17.81 10.91
CA ASN A 92 -0.66 -18.68 9.92
C ASN A 92 -1.59 -17.90 8.97
N ALA A 93 -2.27 -16.86 9.45
CA ALA A 93 -3.10 -15.97 8.64
C ALA A 93 -2.30 -15.12 7.64
N LEU A 94 -1.04 -14.82 7.94
CA LEU A 94 -0.17 -14.01 7.08
C LEU A 94 0.39 -14.77 5.88
N THR A 95 0.52 -16.09 5.95
CA THR A 95 1.05 -16.92 4.84
C THR A 95 0.33 -16.68 3.50
N PRO A 96 -1.01 -16.79 3.40
CA PRO A 96 -1.72 -16.46 2.16
C PRO A 96 -1.68 -14.97 1.82
N THR A 97 -1.66 -14.10 2.83
CA THR A 97 -1.61 -12.64 2.64
C THR A 97 -0.31 -12.22 1.94
N ILE A 98 0.83 -12.81 2.30
CA ILE A 98 2.14 -12.54 1.67
C ILE A 98 2.15 -12.94 0.20
N ALA A 99 1.56 -14.08 -0.16
CA ALA A 99 1.48 -14.53 -1.54
C ALA A 99 0.70 -13.52 -2.41
N VAL A 100 -0.41 -13.01 -1.88
CA VAL A 100 -1.21 -12.02 -2.61
C VAL A 100 -0.52 -10.66 -2.68
N LEU A 101 0.23 -10.27 -1.65
CA LEU A 101 1.04 -9.06 -1.69
C LEU A 101 2.04 -9.05 -2.86
N ALA A 102 2.63 -10.20 -3.19
CA ALA A 102 3.53 -10.32 -4.34
C ALA A 102 2.80 -9.97 -5.65
N THR A 103 1.59 -10.50 -5.85
CA THR A 103 0.77 -10.18 -7.04
C THR A 103 0.31 -8.72 -7.03
N GLN A 104 -0.10 -8.21 -5.87
CA GLN A 104 -0.60 -6.84 -5.72
C GLN A 104 0.48 -5.79 -6.03
N THR A 105 1.74 -6.09 -5.73
CA THR A 105 2.87 -5.22 -6.04
C THR A 105 2.97 -4.96 -7.56
N GLY A 106 2.70 -5.98 -8.40
CA GLY A 106 2.65 -5.82 -9.85
C GLY A 106 1.53 -4.89 -10.31
N TYR A 107 0.35 -4.99 -9.70
CA TYR A 107 -0.76 -4.06 -9.98
C TYR A 107 -0.45 -2.62 -9.57
N MET A 108 0.26 -2.44 -8.45
CA MET A 108 0.65 -1.10 -7.98
C MET A 108 1.58 -0.38 -8.95
N LEU A 109 2.44 -1.09 -9.67
CA LEU A 109 3.30 -0.46 -10.71
C LEU A 109 2.46 0.20 -11.82
N GLY A 110 1.31 -0.38 -12.18
CA GLY A 110 0.38 0.24 -13.13
C GLY A 110 -0.31 1.47 -12.56
N GLY A 111 -0.72 1.42 -11.29
CA GLY A 111 -1.32 2.57 -10.58
C GLY A 111 -0.34 3.73 -10.34
N LEU A 112 0.96 3.41 -10.19
CA LEU A 112 2.03 4.38 -9.98
C LEU A 112 2.15 5.39 -11.14
N VAL A 113 2.00 4.94 -12.39
CA VAL A 113 2.02 5.81 -13.58
C VAL A 113 0.93 6.88 -13.50
N VAL A 114 -0.26 6.52 -13.02
CA VAL A 114 -1.39 7.43 -12.90
C VAL A 114 -1.13 8.48 -11.82
N ILE A 115 -0.54 8.07 -10.70
CA ILE A 115 -0.20 8.98 -9.60
C ILE A 115 0.95 9.91 -10.00
N GLU A 116 1.98 9.41 -10.66
CA GLU A 116 3.08 10.22 -11.21
C GLU A 116 2.55 11.32 -12.15
N ALA A 117 1.64 10.96 -13.06
CA ALA A 117 1.01 11.93 -13.94
C ALA A 117 0.14 12.96 -13.20
N LEU A 118 -0.58 12.53 -12.15
CA LEU A 118 -1.49 13.37 -11.38
C LEU A 118 -0.74 14.38 -10.48
N PHE A 119 0.39 13.98 -9.91
CA PHE A 119 1.22 14.82 -9.03
C PHE A 119 2.40 15.51 -9.73
N GLY A 120 2.55 15.32 -11.05
CA GLY A 120 3.61 15.92 -11.86
C GLY A 120 5.01 15.38 -11.56
N ILE A 121 5.12 14.16 -11.02
CA ILE A 121 6.39 13.53 -10.67
C ILE A 121 6.91 12.76 -11.90
N GLN A 122 8.16 13.02 -12.30
CA GLN A 122 8.85 12.21 -13.29
C GLN A 122 9.52 11.02 -12.60
N GLY A 123 8.81 9.89 -12.53
CA GLY A 123 9.34 8.65 -11.98
C GLY A 123 9.48 7.53 -13.01
N LEU A 124 9.67 6.31 -12.51
CA LEU A 124 9.91 5.12 -13.33
C LEU A 124 8.70 4.80 -14.22
N GLY A 125 7.48 5.10 -13.77
CA GLY A 125 6.26 4.83 -14.53
C GLY A 125 6.19 5.65 -15.83
N ASN A 126 6.50 6.94 -15.74
CA ASN A 126 6.61 7.84 -16.88
C ASN A 126 7.71 7.41 -17.86
N LEU A 127 8.87 6.95 -17.36
CA LEU A 127 9.96 6.45 -18.21
C LEU A 127 9.55 5.22 -19.00
N VAL A 128 8.90 4.24 -18.35
CA VAL A 128 8.39 3.03 -19.02
C VAL A 128 7.30 3.38 -20.03
N LEU A 129 6.39 4.30 -19.69
CA LEU A 129 5.34 4.75 -20.61
C LEU A 129 5.94 5.46 -21.84
N ASN A 130 6.95 6.28 -21.64
CA ASN A 130 7.64 6.99 -22.73
C ASN A 130 8.40 6.02 -23.62
N ALA A 131 9.13 5.04 -23.06
CA ALA A 131 9.80 3.99 -23.83
C ALA A 131 8.80 3.14 -24.64
N ALA A 132 7.66 2.78 -24.04
CA ALA A 132 6.60 2.05 -24.72
C ALA A 132 5.97 2.85 -25.88
N LYS A 133 5.76 4.16 -25.69
CA LYS A 133 5.25 5.07 -26.74
C LYS A 133 6.28 5.33 -27.84
N ALA A 134 7.56 5.43 -27.48
CA ALA A 134 8.68 5.56 -28.41
C ALA A 134 8.89 4.30 -29.25
N ARG A 135 8.24 3.18 -28.90
CA ARG A 135 8.44 1.86 -29.51
C ARG A 135 9.89 1.41 -29.46
N ASP A 136 10.61 1.76 -28.40
CA ASP A 136 11.96 1.24 -28.11
C ASP A 136 11.85 -0.22 -27.63
N PHE A 137 11.35 -1.09 -28.50
CA PHE A 137 11.53 -2.53 -28.39
C PHE A 137 12.85 -2.87 -29.11
N PRO A 138 13.70 -3.77 -28.58
CA PRO A 138 14.79 -4.32 -29.38
C PRO A 138 14.27 -5.07 -30.61
#